data_AF-A0A0Q4X1P9-F1
#
_entry.id   AF-A0A0Q4X1P9-F1
#
_cell.length_a   1.000
_cell.length_b   1.000
_cell.length_c   1.000
_cell.angle_alpha   90.00
_cell.angle_beta   90.00
_cell.angle_gamma   90.00
#
_symmetry.space_group_name_H-M   'P 1'
#
loop_
_entity.id
_entity.type
_entity.pdbx_description
1 polymer ?
#
loop_
_entity_poly.entity_id
_entity_poly.type
_entity_poly.pdbx_seq_one_letter_code
_entity_poly.pdbx_strand_id
1 'polypeptide(L)' 'MSAWAVIRACGAQVRYGKNAPYGLDYGSVLMMADAMGAKSALLAEALPAIEAIMMGAYRDRAERED' A
#
# COMPACT_ATOMS: atom_id res chain seq x y z
N MET A 1 0.70 -14.10 -11.54
CA MET A 1 -0.07 -13.43 -10.46
C MET A 1 -0.36 -12.00 -10.88
N SER A 2 -1.42 -11.36 -10.35
CA SER A 2 -1.79 -9.97 -10.71
C SER A 2 -1.23 -8.95 -9.73
N ALA A 3 -1.06 -7.70 -10.19
CA ALA A 3 -0.71 -6.56 -9.34
C ALA A 3 -1.68 -6.41 -8.15
N TRP A 4 -2.97 -6.65 -8.36
CA TRP A 4 -3.99 -6.61 -7.31
C TRP A 4 -3.74 -7.62 -6.18
N ALA A 5 -3.27 -8.83 -6.51
CA ALA A 5 -2.94 -9.83 -5.50
C ALA A 5 -1.78 -9.36 -4.59
N VAL A 6 -0.79 -8.67 -5.15
CA VAL A 6 0.33 -8.08 -4.39
C VAL A 6 -0.18 -7.02 -3.42
N ILE A 7 -1.03 -6.10 -3.90
CA ILE A 7 -1.58 -5.02 -3.06
C ILE A 7 -2.42 -5.59 -1.92
N ARG A 8 -3.23 -6.61 -2.18
CA ARG A 8 -4.00 -7.31 -1.13
C ARG A 8 -3.10 -7.96 -0.08
N ALA A 9 -1.97 -8.55 -0.48
CA ALA A 9 -1.00 -9.13 0.45
C ALA A 9 -0.26 -8.07 1.28
N CYS A 10 -0.07 -6.87 0.73
CA CYS A 10 0.72 -5.80 1.34
C CYS A 10 -0.11 -4.68 1.97
N GLY A 11 -1.44 -4.76 1.99
CA GLY A 11 -2.32 -3.65 2.38
C GLY A 11 -2.11 -3.12 3.81
N ALA A 12 -1.51 -3.91 4.70
CA ALA A 12 -1.15 -3.50 6.06
C ALA A 12 0.33 -3.07 6.22
N GLN A 13 1.13 -3.14 5.16
CA GLN A 13 2.54 -2.73 5.17
C GLN A 13 2.63 -1.22 5.00
N VAL A 14 2.38 -0.50 6.10
CA VAL A 14 2.34 0.96 6.12
C VAL A 14 3.49 1.54 6.95
N ARG A 15 3.91 2.74 6.57
CA ARG A 15 4.81 3.57 7.35
C ARG A 15 3.99 4.33 8.39
N TYR A 16 4.42 4.27 9.65
CA TYR A 16 3.70 4.81 10.79
C TYR A 16 4.50 5.91 11.50
N GLY A 17 3.84 7.00 11.89
CA GLY A 17 4.46 8.13 12.56
C GLY A 17 3.43 9.14 13.09
N LYS A 18 3.76 9.89 14.15
CA LYS A 18 2.81 10.81 14.83
C LYS A 18 1.44 10.17 15.11
N ASN A 19 1.46 8.94 15.65
CA ASN A 19 0.26 8.15 15.99
C ASN A 19 -0.68 7.81 14.80
N ALA A 20 -0.23 7.94 13.56
CA ALA A 20 -1.03 7.59 12.39
C ALA A 20 -0.19 6.94 11.28
N PRO A 21 -0.80 6.09 10.43
CA PRO A 21 -0.20 5.73 9.14
C PRO A 21 -0.03 6.99 8.27
N TYR A 22 1.11 7.14 7.61
CA TYR A 22 1.38 8.27 6.72
C TYR A 22 1.78 7.86 5.30
N GLY A 23 1.89 6.55 5.04
CA GLY A 23 2.15 6.05 3.69
C GLY A 23 2.21 4.54 3.63
N LEU A 24 2.22 4.00 2.41
CA LEU A 24 2.50 2.60 2.14
C LEU A 24 4.03 2.40 2.13
N ASP A 25 4.49 1.21 2.52
CA ASP A 25 5.88 0.82 2.30
C ASP A 25 6.05 0.21 0.91
N TYR A 26 6.51 1.04 -0.04
CA TYR A 26 6.73 0.62 -1.42
C TYR A 26 7.83 -0.45 -1.54
N GLY A 27 8.83 -0.44 -0.64
CA GLY A 27 9.90 -1.43 -0.64
C GLY A 27 9.34 -2.82 -0.41
N SER A 28 8.54 -2.97 0.64
CA SER A 28 7.82 -4.21 0.97
C SER A 28 6.90 -4.67 -0.16
N VAL A 29 6.16 -3.75 -0.79
CA VAL A 29 5.28 -4.07 -1.93
C VAL A 29 6.06 -4.58 -3.13
N LEU A 30 7.16 -3.92 -3.50
CA LEU A 30 7.97 -4.31 -4.64
C LEU A 30 8.75 -5.61 -4.40
N MET A 31 9.20 -5.86 -3.17
CA MET A 31 9.79 -7.14 -2.77
C MET A 31 8.78 -8.29 -2.86
N MET A 32 7.55 -8.07 -2.39
CA MET A 32 6.48 -9.06 -2.51
C MET A 32 6.09 -9.29 -3.98
N ALA A 33 6.03 -8.23 -4.79
CA ALA A 33 5.78 -8.34 -6.22
C ALA A 33 6.85 -9.18 -6.93
N ASP A 34 8.12 -9.02 -6.55
CA ASP A 34 9.25 -9.80 -7.07
C ASP A 34 9.06 -11.28 -6.73
N ALA A 35 8.80 -11.59 -5.46
CA ALA A 35 8.56 -12.96 -4.98
C ALA A 35 7.33 -13.61 -5.64
N MET A 36 6.30 -12.83 -5.96
CA MET A 36 5.07 -13.29 -6.61
C MET A 36 5.17 -13.34 -8.14
N GLY A 37 6.30 -12.97 -8.74
CA GLY A 37 6.46 -12.88 -10.20
C GLY A 37 5.50 -11.87 -10.86
N ALA A 38 5.12 -10.83 -10.13
CA ALA A 38 4.19 -9.78 -10.55
C ALA A 38 4.83 -8.38 -10.62
N LYS A 39 6.15 -8.29 -10.38
CA LYS A 39 6.90 -7.04 -10.47
C LYS A 39 6.88 -6.49 -11.90
N SER A 40 6.51 -5.23 -12.04
CA SER A 40 6.43 -4.53 -13.32
C SER A 40 6.62 -3.03 -13.10
N ALA A 41 7.05 -2.31 -14.14
CA ALA A 41 7.11 -0.85 -14.13
C ALA A 41 5.73 -0.24 -13.84
N LEU A 42 4.68 -0.78 -14.47
CA LEU A 42 3.30 -0.35 -14.24
C LEU A 42 2.88 -0.45 -12.77
N LEU A 43 3.26 -1.53 -12.08
CA LEU A 43 2.97 -1.65 -10.64
C LEU A 43 3.66 -0.52 -9.85
N ALA A 44 4.94 -0.25 -10.12
CA ALA A 44 5.69 0.80 -9.43
C ALA A 44 5.09 2.19 -9.69
N GLU A 45 4.70 2.47 -10.93
CA GLU A 45 4.05 3.72 -11.33
C GLU A 45 2.66 3.91 -10.68
N ALA A 46 1.95 2.81 -10.38
CA ALA A 46 0.64 2.85 -9.75
C ALA A 46 0.69 3.08 -8.22
N LEU A 47 1.84 2.83 -7.55
CA LEU A 47 1.94 2.90 -6.08
C LEU A 47 1.53 4.25 -5.48
N PRO A 48 1.90 5.42 -6.06
CA PRO A 48 1.45 6.72 -5.52
C PRO A 48 -0.07 6.90 -5.51
N ALA A 49 -0.75 6.46 -6.58
CA ALA A 49 -2.20 6.53 -6.64
C ALA A 49 -2.87 5.58 -5.62
N ILE A 50 -2.32 4.38 -5.47
CA ILE A 50 -2.79 3.39 -4.49
C ILE A 50 -2.58 3.90 -3.05
N GLU A 51 -1.43 4.50 -2.76
CA GLU A 51 -1.13 5.10 -1.45
C GLU A 51 -2.15 6.19 -1.10
N ALA A 52 -2.44 7.10 -2.03
CA ALA A 52 -3.43 8.16 -1.81
C ALA A 52 -4.81 7.60 -1.43
N ILE A 53 -5.28 6.56 -2.13
CA ILE A 53 -6.56 5.90 -1.86
C ILE A 53 -6.54 5.24 -0.47
N MET A 54 -5.48 4.49 -0.15
CA MET A 54 -5.39 3.80 1.14
C MET A 54 -5.28 4.79 2.31
N MET A 55 -4.51 5.87 2.17
CA MET A 55 -4.38 6.89 3.21
C MET A 55 -5.70 7.63 3.44
N GLY A 56 -6.50 7.85 2.39
CA GLY A 56 -7.88 8.32 2.53
C GLY A 56 -8.72 7.37 3.40
N ALA A 57 -8.70 6.07 3.07
CA ALA A 57 -9.43 5.07 3.84
C ALA A 57 -8.98 4.95 5.31
N TYR A 58 -7.67 5.08 5.60
CA TYR A 58 -7.17 5.11 6.97
C TYR A 58 -7.66 6.32 7.76
N ARG A 59 -7.72 7.49 7.12
CA ARG A 59 -8.22 8.73 7.72
C ARG A 59 -9.72 8.62 8.02
N ASP A 60 -10.51 8.23 7.03
CA ASP A 60 -11.96 8.06 7.17
C ASP A 60 -12.32 7.04 8.27
N ARG A 61 -11.47 6.02 8.45
CA ARG A 61 -11.63 5.04 9.53
C ARG A 61 -11.33 5.65 10.89
N ALA A 62 -10.23 6.39 11.01
CA ALA A 62 -9.87 7.06 12.26
C ALA A 62 -10.97 8.04 12.70
N GLU A 63 -11.53 8.82 11.77
CA GLU A 63 -12.63 9.76 12.05
C GLU A 63 -13.95 9.10 12.49
N ARG A 64 -14.14 7.81 12.22
CA ARG A 64 -15.33 7.04 12.66
C ARG A 64 -15.13 6.32 13.99
N GLU A 65 -13.88 6.10 14.38
CA GLU A 65 -13.51 5.40 15.61
C GLU A 65 -13.38 6.37 16.81
N ASP A 66 -13.28 7.69 16.55
CA ASP A 66 -13.37 8.80 17.51
C ASP A 66 -14.83 9.27 17.74
#